data_AF-A0A7Y5T8F0-F1
#
_entry.id   AF-A0A7Y5T8F0-F1
#
_cell.length_a   1.000
_cell.length_b   1.000
_cell.length_c   1.000
_cell.angle_alpha   90.00
_cell.angle_beta   90.00
_cell.angle_gamma   90.00
#
_symmetry.space_group_name_H-M   'P 1'
#
loop_
_entity.id
_entity.type
_entity.pdbx_description
1 polymer ?
#
loop_
_entity_poly.entity_id
_entity_poly.type
_entity_poly.pdbx_seq_one_letter_code
_entity_poly.pdbx_strand_id
1 'polypeptide(L)'
;AAPRRERPAYSRSDARRIHTARRTGCAMADTALRATRRARIPFYVGCAFLKQESGGGRNVFGHDPSIFAGAGTVTKAKYLRYKHLRKRTGAMQGVGPMQLTWYSYQDRADRLGGAWRPYVNMLVGFRHLAGLHRRLGSWHEAARAYNGSGPMAHRYADQVSRRLTAERRVLT
;
A
#
# COMPACT_ATOMS: atom_id res chain seq x y z
N ALA A 1 -26.89 13.18 10.37
CA ALA A 1 -26.49 11.87 9.83
C ALA A 1 -25.28 12.05 8.90
N ALA A 2 -24.22 11.27 9.06
CA ALA A 2 -23.11 11.32 8.10
C ALA A 2 -23.61 10.84 6.72
N PRO A 3 -23.28 11.51 5.61
CA PRO A 3 -23.76 11.10 4.29
C PRO A 3 -23.30 9.67 4.02
N ARG A 4 -24.25 8.78 3.67
CA ARG A 4 -23.93 7.46 3.11
C ARG A 4 -23.07 7.74 1.89
N ARG A 5 -21.77 7.44 1.97
CA ARG A 5 -20.87 7.52 0.82
C ARG A 5 -21.43 6.57 -0.23
N GLU A 6 -22.00 7.11 -1.30
CA GLU A 6 -22.36 6.34 -2.48
C GLU A 6 -21.12 5.53 -2.89
N ARG A 7 -21.26 4.21 -2.83
CA ARG A 7 -20.23 3.34 -3.37
C ARG A 7 -20.24 3.57 -4.88
N PRO A 8 -19.09 3.85 -5.51
CA PRO A 8 -19.06 4.00 -6.96
C PRO A 8 -19.64 2.74 -7.60
N ALA A 9 -20.53 2.92 -8.57
CA ALA A 9 -21.09 1.82 -9.34
C ALA A 9 -19.95 1.19 -10.15
N TYR A 10 -19.49 0.01 -9.71
CA TYR A 10 -18.49 -0.78 -10.43
C TYR A 10 -19.17 -1.53 -11.58
N SER A 11 -18.48 -1.68 -12.71
CA SER A 11 -18.94 -2.59 -13.76
C SER A 11 -19.08 -4.02 -13.22
N ARG A 12 -19.90 -4.87 -13.85
CA ARG A 12 -20.03 -6.29 -13.47
C ARG A 12 -18.66 -7.00 -13.44
N SER A 13 -17.77 -6.64 -14.37
CA SER A 13 -16.40 -7.17 -14.42
C SER A 13 -15.58 -6.72 -13.21
N ASP A 14 -15.59 -5.43 -12.89
CA ASP A 14 -14.89 -4.90 -11.71
C ASP A 14 -15.42 -5.50 -10.41
N ALA A 15 -16.73 -5.65 -10.28
CA ALA A 15 -17.35 -6.24 -9.10
C ALA A 15 -16.86 -7.68 -8.87
N ARG A 16 -16.78 -8.50 -9.93
CA ARG A 16 -16.21 -9.85 -9.88
C ARG A 16 -14.74 -9.83 -9.47
N ARG A 17 -13.91 -8.97 -10.08
CA ARG A 17 -12.48 -8.86 -9.74
C ARG A 17 -12.26 -8.43 -8.30
N ILE A 18 -13.04 -7.47 -7.80
CA ILE A 18 -13.01 -7.05 -6.39
C ILE A 18 -13.38 -8.22 -5.48
N HIS A 19 -14.44 -8.97 -5.81
CA HIS A 19 -14.87 -10.12 -5.04
C HIS A 19 -13.77 -11.20 -4.98
N THR A 20 -13.22 -11.59 -6.12
CA THR A 20 -12.12 -12.57 -6.21
C THR A 20 -10.89 -12.09 -5.42
N ALA A 21 -10.49 -10.83 -5.59
CA ALA A 21 -9.33 -10.26 -4.89
C ALA A 21 -9.50 -10.34 -3.36
N ARG A 22 -10.69 -10.04 -2.84
CA ARG A 22 -10.97 -10.18 -1.40
C ARG A 22 -10.85 -11.63 -0.93
N ARG A 23 -11.44 -12.56 -1.68
CA ARG A 23 -11.38 -14.00 -1.35
C ARG A 23 -9.97 -14.56 -1.33
N THR A 24 -9.06 -14.02 -2.13
CA THR A 24 -7.66 -14.46 -2.14
C THR A 24 -6.78 -13.69 -1.15
N GLY A 25 -7.32 -12.69 -0.43
CA GLY A 25 -6.62 -11.99 0.66
C GLY A 25 -6.26 -10.53 0.39
N CYS A 26 -6.72 -9.91 -0.70
CA CYS A 26 -6.62 -8.47 -0.92
C CYS A 26 -7.81 -7.78 -0.23
N ALA A 27 -7.75 -7.64 1.09
CA ALA A 27 -8.87 -7.21 1.92
C ALA A 27 -9.47 -5.85 1.48
N MET A 28 -8.63 -4.88 1.12
CA MET A 28 -9.08 -3.55 0.67
C MET A 28 -9.23 -3.42 -0.87
N ALA A 29 -9.65 -4.49 -1.56
CA ALA A 29 -9.70 -4.60 -3.02
C ALA A 29 -10.38 -3.43 -3.75
N ASP A 30 -11.48 -2.88 -3.24
CA ASP A 30 -12.18 -1.75 -3.88
C ASP A 30 -11.34 -0.46 -3.85
N THR A 31 -10.71 -0.19 -2.71
CA THR A 31 -9.83 0.97 -2.54
C THR A 31 -8.56 0.77 -3.37
N ALA A 32 -8.04 -0.46 -3.40
CA ALA A 32 -6.91 -0.84 -4.22
C ALA A 32 -7.22 -0.63 -5.71
N LEU A 33 -8.35 -1.11 -6.23
CA LEU A 33 -8.74 -0.94 -7.63
C LEU A 33 -8.78 0.55 -8.04
N ARG A 34 -9.34 1.41 -7.19
CA ARG A 34 -9.37 2.86 -7.44
C ARG A 34 -7.98 3.47 -7.43
N ALA A 35 -7.13 3.08 -6.49
CA ALA A 35 -5.79 3.62 -6.36
C ALA A 35 -4.86 3.14 -7.49
N THR A 36 -4.94 1.86 -7.89
CA THR A 36 -4.16 1.30 -9.00
C THR A 36 -4.54 1.93 -10.33
N ARG A 37 -5.84 2.13 -10.60
CA ARG A 37 -6.31 2.91 -11.76
C ARG A 37 -5.71 4.30 -11.80
N ARG A 38 -5.76 5.03 -10.68
CA ARG A 38 -5.23 6.40 -10.60
C ARG A 38 -3.69 6.44 -10.69
N ALA A 39 -3.01 5.38 -10.25
CA ALA A 39 -1.56 5.21 -10.36
C ALA A 39 -1.11 4.62 -11.69
N ARG A 40 -2.04 4.16 -12.55
CA ARG A 40 -1.79 3.49 -13.83
C ARG A 40 -0.92 2.24 -13.68
N ILE A 41 -1.25 1.39 -12.70
CA ILE A 41 -0.67 0.05 -12.57
C ILE A 41 -1.76 -1.03 -12.64
N PRO A 42 -1.43 -2.26 -13.04
CA PRO A 42 -2.41 -3.34 -13.05
C PRO A 42 -2.97 -3.63 -11.65
N PHE A 43 -4.25 -4.02 -11.59
CA PHE A 43 -4.92 -4.29 -10.31
C PHE A 43 -4.27 -5.44 -9.54
N TYR A 44 -3.84 -6.50 -10.23
CA TYR A 44 -3.16 -7.63 -9.62
C TYR A 44 -1.83 -7.23 -8.95
N VAL A 45 -1.11 -6.26 -9.51
CA VAL A 45 0.13 -5.71 -8.91
C VAL A 45 -0.20 -5.05 -7.58
N GLY A 46 -1.23 -4.20 -7.54
CA GLY A 46 -1.64 -3.56 -6.29
C GLY A 46 -2.01 -4.56 -5.21
N CYS A 47 -2.78 -5.59 -5.54
CA CYS A 47 -3.14 -6.62 -4.58
C CYS A 47 -1.96 -7.47 -4.09
N ALA A 48 -0.99 -7.78 -4.96
CA ALA A 48 0.22 -8.51 -4.57
C ALA A 48 1.04 -7.73 -3.53
N PHE A 49 1.26 -6.44 -3.76
CA PHE A 49 1.97 -5.57 -2.80
C PHE A 49 1.21 -5.40 -1.49
N LEU A 50 -0.11 -5.18 -1.53
CA LEU A 50 -0.91 -5.04 -0.31
C LEU A 50 -0.89 -6.31 0.57
N LYS A 51 -0.82 -7.49 -0.03
CA LYS A 51 -0.64 -8.75 0.70
C LYS A 51 0.73 -8.82 1.37
N GLN A 52 1.78 -8.39 0.67
CA GLN A 52 3.14 -8.36 1.21
C GLN A 52 3.28 -7.35 2.35
N GLU A 53 2.81 -6.12 2.16
CA GLU A 53 3.05 -5.00 3.07
C GLU A 53 2.24 -5.08 4.35
N SER A 54 0.98 -5.52 4.27
CA SER A 54 0.05 -5.35 5.39
C SER A 54 -1.02 -6.43 5.46
N GLY A 55 -0.75 -7.62 4.90
CA GLY A 55 -1.69 -8.73 4.94
C GLY A 55 -3.02 -8.44 4.24
N GLY A 56 -2.96 -7.75 3.10
CA GLY A 56 -4.11 -7.45 2.25
C GLY A 56 -4.55 -5.99 2.24
N GLY A 57 -3.70 -5.09 2.74
CA GLY A 57 -3.98 -3.65 2.79
C GLY A 57 -4.49 -3.17 4.14
N ARG A 58 -4.22 -3.89 5.24
CA ARG A 58 -4.64 -3.43 6.57
C ARG A 58 -4.01 -2.07 6.87
N ASN A 59 -4.81 -1.16 7.42
CA ASN A 59 -4.33 0.19 7.74
C ASN A 59 -3.63 0.18 9.10
N VAL A 60 -2.39 -0.31 9.15
CA VAL A 60 -1.63 -0.54 10.39
C VAL A 60 -0.26 0.14 10.39
N PHE A 61 0.26 0.45 11.57
CA PHE A 61 1.67 0.86 11.72
C PHE A 61 2.60 -0.35 11.62
N GLY A 62 3.84 -0.07 11.23
CA GLY A 62 4.87 -1.06 10.89
C GLY A 62 5.16 -2.10 11.95
N HIS A 63 5.66 -3.23 11.44
CA HIS A 63 6.15 -4.38 12.19
C HIS A 63 7.52 -4.13 12.86
N ASP A 64 8.20 -3.03 12.53
CA ASP A 64 9.50 -2.69 13.08
C ASP A 64 9.36 -2.11 14.51
N PRO A 65 10.31 -2.39 15.42
CA PRO A 65 10.39 -1.70 16.70
C PRO A 65 10.59 -0.21 16.45
N SER A 66 9.61 0.61 16.83
CA SER A 66 9.62 2.03 16.50
C SER A 66 9.41 2.91 17.73
N ILE A 67 9.63 4.21 17.52
CA ILE A 67 9.39 5.29 18.49
C ILE A 67 7.94 5.45 18.95
N PHE A 68 6.98 4.76 18.32
CA PHE A 68 5.56 4.92 18.63
C PHE A 68 5.03 3.68 19.34
N ALA A 69 5.05 3.72 20.67
CA ALA A 69 4.28 2.80 21.51
C ALA A 69 2.78 2.96 21.21
N GLY A 70 2.09 1.85 20.89
CA GLY A 70 0.68 1.85 20.47
C GLY A 70 0.41 1.46 19.02
N ALA A 71 1.34 0.69 18.41
CA ALA A 71 1.19 0.02 17.12
C ALA A 71 -0.15 -0.74 16.98
N GLY A 72 -0.59 -0.94 15.74
CA GLY A 72 -1.93 -1.45 15.41
C GLY A 72 -2.62 -0.55 14.38
N THR A 73 -3.95 -0.44 14.43
CA THR A 73 -4.72 0.34 13.45
C THR A 73 -4.31 1.80 13.43
N VAL A 74 -4.00 2.31 12.23
CA VAL A 74 -3.69 3.70 11.94
C VAL A 74 -4.98 4.51 11.99
N THR A 75 -5.04 5.47 12.90
CA THR A 75 -6.08 6.50 12.96
C THR A 75 -5.44 7.87 12.73
N LYS A 76 -6.25 8.89 12.41
CA LYS A 76 -5.75 10.27 12.27
C LYS A 76 -5.00 10.72 13.54
N ALA A 77 -5.59 10.49 14.71
CA ALA A 77 -5.01 10.89 15.98
C ALA A 77 -3.66 10.19 16.25
N LYS A 78 -3.60 8.86 16.08
CA LYS A 78 -2.35 8.11 16.25
C LYS A 78 -1.28 8.56 15.25
N TYR A 79 -1.65 8.75 13.98
CA TYR A 79 -0.72 9.23 12.96
C TYR A 79 -0.16 10.62 13.27
N LEU A 80 -0.98 11.56 13.72
CA LEU A 80 -0.49 12.91 14.05
C LEU A 80 0.46 12.88 15.26
N ARG A 81 0.21 12.03 16.26
CA ARG A 81 1.14 11.80 17.38
C ARG A 81 2.46 11.20 16.89
N TYR A 82 2.40 10.13 16.07
CA TYR A 82 3.58 9.56 15.43
C TYR A 82 4.36 10.61 14.63
N LYS A 83 3.70 11.41 13.79
CA LYS A 83 4.33 12.43 12.96
C LYS A 83 5.06 13.48 13.80
N HIS A 84 4.48 13.89 14.93
CA HIS A 84 5.13 14.81 15.86
C HIS A 84 6.43 14.20 16.43
N LEU A 85 6.39 12.93 16.87
CA LEU A 85 7.59 12.22 17.34
C LEU A 85 8.63 12.06 16.22
N ARG A 86 8.23 11.61 15.03
CA ARG A 86 9.08 11.50 13.83
C ARG A 86 9.83 12.81 13.53
N LYS A 87 9.14 13.95 13.61
CA LYS A 87 9.75 15.28 13.41
C LYS A 87 10.77 15.64 14.49
N ARG A 88 10.56 15.20 15.73
CA ARG A 88 11.47 15.47 16.85
C ARG A 88 12.69 14.56 16.86
N THR A 89 12.54 13.29 16.48
CA THR A 89 13.58 12.27 16.64
C THR A 89 14.26 11.86 15.33
N GLY A 90 13.66 12.16 14.17
CA GLY A 90 14.11 11.66 12.87
C GLY A 90 13.79 10.18 12.61
N ALA A 91 13.39 9.42 13.61
CA ALA A 91 13.09 7.99 13.47
C ALA A 91 11.76 7.76 12.73
N MET A 92 11.74 6.70 11.91
CA MET A 92 10.67 6.39 10.95
C MET A 92 10.13 4.98 11.14
N GLN A 93 8.91 4.73 10.66
CA GLN A 93 8.29 3.41 10.60
C GLN A 93 7.27 3.35 9.46
N GLY A 94 6.90 2.14 9.04
CA GLY A 94 5.84 1.92 8.08
C GLY A 94 4.49 2.46 8.56
N VAL A 95 3.74 3.08 7.64
CA VAL A 95 2.39 3.59 7.89
C VAL A 95 1.44 3.06 6.82
N GLY A 96 0.36 2.42 7.27
CA GLY A 96 -0.82 2.11 6.47
C GLY A 96 -0.65 0.96 5.48
N PRO A 97 -1.56 0.84 4.51
CA PRO A 97 -1.64 -0.33 3.63
C PRO A 97 -0.36 -0.63 2.83
N MET A 98 0.36 0.42 2.42
CA MET A 98 1.60 0.31 1.66
C MET A 98 2.86 0.49 2.52
N GLN A 99 2.71 0.53 3.85
CA GLN A 99 3.82 0.71 4.80
C GLN A 99 4.78 1.83 4.38
N LEU A 100 4.26 3.04 4.19
CA LEU A 100 5.08 4.18 3.76
C LEU A 100 6.07 4.56 4.87
N THR A 101 7.30 4.04 4.82
CA THR A 101 8.30 4.22 5.88
C THR A 101 9.03 5.56 5.78
N TRP A 102 9.53 5.92 4.60
CA TRP A 102 10.29 7.15 4.42
C TRP A 102 9.43 8.41 4.52
N TYR A 103 9.95 9.43 5.23
CA TYR A 103 9.22 10.66 5.54
C TYR A 103 8.67 11.37 4.30
N SER A 104 9.41 11.35 3.20
CA SER A 104 9.04 12.04 1.96
C SER A 104 7.76 11.46 1.33
N TYR A 105 7.52 10.14 1.44
CA TYR A 105 6.29 9.51 0.99
C TYR A 105 5.12 9.82 1.92
N GLN A 106 5.35 9.80 3.23
CA GLN A 106 4.33 10.17 4.22
C GLN A 106 3.90 11.64 4.04
N ASP A 107 4.85 12.56 3.83
CA ASP A 107 4.58 13.97 3.63
C ASP A 107 3.86 14.22 2.29
N ARG A 108 4.19 13.45 1.26
CA ARG A 108 3.44 13.45 -0.01
C ARG A 108 2.00 12.97 0.19
N ALA A 109 1.77 11.96 1.02
CA ALA A 109 0.43 11.51 1.36
C ALA A 109 -0.34 12.56 2.17
N ASP A 110 0.33 13.29 3.07
CA ASP A 110 -0.28 14.38 3.82
C ASP A 110 -0.76 15.53 2.93
N ARG A 111 0.02 15.91 1.92
CA ARG A 111 -0.43 16.91 0.92
C ARG A 111 -1.68 16.46 0.14
N LEU A 112 -1.94 15.16 0.07
CA LEU A 112 -3.11 14.57 -0.59
C LEU A 112 -4.26 14.26 0.39
N GLY A 113 -4.13 14.65 1.66
CA GLY A 113 -5.18 14.56 2.66
C GLY A 113 -4.91 13.58 3.81
N GLY A 114 -3.70 13.02 3.91
CA GLY A 114 -3.23 12.32 5.11
C GLY A 114 -2.76 10.89 4.87
N ALA A 115 -1.57 10.54 5.36
CA ALA A 115 -1.03 9.17 5.27
C ALA A 115 -1.87 8.12 6.03
N TRP A 116 -2.70 8.55 6.98
CA TRP A 116 -3.63 7.68 7.73
C TRP A 116 -4.84 7.21 6.91
N ARG A 117 -5.08 7.80 5.73
CA ARG A 117 -6.21 7.46 4.87
C ARG A 117 -5.79 6.37 3.89
N PRO A 118 -6.42 5.18 3.90
CA PRO A 118 -6.00 4.06 3.06
C PRO A 118 -5.88 4.38 1.57
N TYR A 119 -6.86 5.06 0.98
CA TYR A 119 -6.82 5.45 -0.43
C TYR A 119 -5.61 6.33 -0.77
N VAL A 120 -5.32 7.32 0.07
CA VAL A 120 -4.22 8.28 -0.16
C VAL A 120 -2.88 7.57 0.01
N ASN A 121 -2.76 6.75 1.05
CA ASN A 121 -1.59 5.91 1.30
C ASN A 121 -1.28 4.98 0.12
N MET A 122 -2.29 4.22 -0.33
CA MET A 122 -2.17 3.34 -1.50
C MET A 122 -1.79 4.12 -2.75
N LEU A 123 -2.42 5.27 -3.00
CA LEU A 123 -2.13 6.08 -4.18
C LEU A 123 -0.67 6.53 -4.23
N VAL A 124 -0.11 6.96 -3.10
CA VAL A 124 1.31 7.35 -3.04
C VAL A 124 2.23 6.15 -3.24
N GLY A 125 2.00 5.04 -2.53
CA GLY A 125 2.79 3.82 -2.68
C GLY A 125 2.76 3.27 -4.11
N PHE A 126 1.57 3.18 -4.71
CA PHE A 126 1.42 2.72 -6.09
C PHE A 126 2.03 3.66 -7.13
N ARG A 127 1.99 4.99 -6.92
CA ARG A 127 2.69 5.93 -7.81
C ARG A 127 4.20 5.80 -7.72
N HIS A 128 4.73 5.57 -6.51
CA HIS A 128 6.15 5.28 -6.33
C HIS A 128 6.54 4.00 -7.06
N LEU A 129 5.79 2.92 -6.85
CA LEU A 129 5.99 1.64 -7.52
C LEU A 129 5.90 1.76 -9.05
N ALA A 130 4.93 2.52 -9.57
CA ALA A 130 4.82 2.80 -11.00
C ALA A 130 6.07 3.51 -11.54
N GLY A 131 6.63 4.45 -10.78
CA GLY A 131 7.88 5.13 -11.11
C GLY A 131 9.07 4.17 -11.15
N LEU A 132 9.18 3.29 -10.15
CA LEU A 132 10.21 2.25 -10.13
C LEU A 132 10.10 1.32 -11.33
N HIS A 133 8.90 0.81 -11.63
CA HIS A 133 8.68 -0.05 -12.78
C HIS A 133 9.02 0.63 -14.10
N ARG A 134 8.61 1.89 -14.31
CA ARG A 134 8.99 2.64 -15.53
C ARG A 134 10.49 2.80 -15.70
N ARG A 135 11.21 3.01 -14.59
CA ARG A 135 12.66 3.19 -14.61
C ARG A 135 13.42 1.88 -14.82
N LEU A 136 12.93 0.78 -14.24
CA LEU A 136 13.65 -0.49 -14.16
C LEU A 136 13.16 -1.55 -15.15
N GLY A 137 11.99 -1.33 -15.79
CA GLY A 137 11.41 -2.25 -16.78
C GLY A 137 10.87 -3.57 -16.22
N SER A 138 10.96 -3.81 -14.91
CA SER A 138 10.59 -5.08 -14.28
C SER A 138 9.87 -4.87 -12.95
N TRP A 139 8.80 -5.65 -12.72
CA TRP A 139 8.10 -5.66 -11.42
C TRP A 139 8.93 -6.29 -10.32
N HIS A 140 9.80 -7.25 -10.65
CA HIS A 140 10.73 -7.86 -9.69
C HIS A 140 11.75 -6.82 -9.21
N GLU A 141 12.40 -6.11 -10.14
CA GLU A 141 13.34 -5.04 -9.80
C GLU A 141 12.66 -3.87 -9.09
N ALA A 142 11.43 -3.52 -9.49
CA ALA A 142 10.64 -2.54 -8.79
C ALA A 142 10.31 -2.96 -7.34
N ALA A 143 10.00 -4.24 -7.10
CA ALA A 143 9.78 -4.76 -5.76
C ALA A 143 11.06 -4.72 -4.91
N ARG A 144 12.19 -5.13 -5.49
CA ARG A 144 13.51 -5.03 -4.83
C ARG A 144 13.79 -3.60 -4.40
N ALA A 145 13.71 -2.65 -5.33
CA ALA A 145 13.97 -1.24 -5.08
C ALA A 145 12.93 -0.57 -4.15
N TYR A 146 11.70 -1.08 -4.10
CA TYR A 146 10.67 -0.60 -3.17
C TYR A 146 11.05 -0.93 -1.72
N ASN A 147 11.54 -2.15 -1.47
CA ASN A 147 11.96 -2.60 -0.15
C ASN A 147 13.29 -1.97 0.28
N GLY A 148 14.27 -1.90 -0.62
CA GLY A 148 15.58 -1.31 -0.35
C GLY A 148 16.72 -1.97 -1.12
N SER A 149 17.83 -2.26 -0.43
CA SER A 149 19.04 -2.87 -0.98
C SER A 149 19.48 -4.11 -0.20
N GLY A 150 20.47 -4.83 -0.74
CA GLY A 150 21.07 -5.99 -0.09
C GLY A 150 20.21 -7.26 -0.12
N PRO A 151 20.68 -8.35 0.52
CA PRO A 151 20.06 -9.67 0.39
C PRO A 151 18.58 -9.74 0.78
N MET A 152 18.14 -8.92 1.74
CA MET A 152 16.74 -8.88 2.15
C MET A 152 15.83 -8.32 1.04
N ALA A 153 16.30 -7.33 0.29
CA ALA A 153 15.55 -6.78 -0.83
C ALA A 153 15.36 -7.81 -1.96
N HIS A 154 16.34 -8.67 -2.20
CA HIS A 154 16.21 -9.78 -3.15
C HIS A 154 15.16 -10.80 -2.69
N ARG A 155 15.23 -11.24 -1.43
CA ARG A 155 14.23 -12.16 -0.86
C ARG A 155 12.82 -11.57 -0.90
N TYR A 156 12.67 -10.29 -0.62
CA TYR A 156 11.41 -9.56 -0.72
C TYR A 156 10.88 -9.59 -2.17
N ALA A 157 11.73 -9.30 -3.16
CA ALA A 157 11.34 -9.30 -4.57
C ALA A 157 10.87 -10.68 -5.06
N ASP A 158 11.50 -11.76 -4.60
CA ASP A 158 11.10 -13.13 -4.92
C ASP A 158 9.73 -13.47 -4.31
N GLN A 159 9.49 -13.06 -3.06
CA GLN A 159 8.19 -13.22 -2.41
C GLN A 159 7.09 -12.47 -3.15
N VAL A 160 7.34 -11.20 -3.51
CA VAL A 160 6.39 -10.40 -4.28
C VAL A 160 6.15 -11.01 -5.65
N SER A 161 7.18 -11.53 -6.33
CA SER A 161 7.03 -12.19 -7.63
C SER A 161 6.11 -13.40 -7.58
N ARG A 162 6.21 -14.23 -6.52
CA ARG A 162 5.25 -15.32 -6.30
C ARG A 162 3.82 -14.81 -6.14
N ARG A 163 3.62 -13.72 -5.39
CA ARG A 163 2.31 -13.08 -5.23
C ARG A 163 1.81 -12.49 -6.54
N LEU A 164 2.66 -11.86 -7.34
CA LEU A 164 2.30 -11.30 -8.65
C LEU A 164 1.76 -12.38 -9.59
N THR A 165 2.44 -13.53 -9.67
CA THR A 165 1.98 -14.67 -10.46
C THR A 165 0.62 -15.19 -9.98
N ALA A 166 0.47 -15.37 -8.66
CA ALA A 166 -0.79 -15.83 -8.08
C ALA A 166 -1.95 -14.84 -8.32
N GLU A 167 -1.74 -13.54 -8.10
CA GLU A 167 -2.76 -12.52 -8.33
C GLU A 167 -3.11 -12.37 -9.80
N ARG A 168 -2.12 -12.44 -10.69
CA ARG A 168 -2.36 -12.34 -12.14
C ARG A 168 -3.29 -13.46 -12.58
N ARG A 169 -3.01 -14.71 -12.21
CA ARG A 169 -3.80 -15.89 -12.57
C ARG A 169 -5.29 -15.78 -12.23
N VAL A 170 -5.64 -15.06 -11.17
CA VAL A 170 -7.03 -14.99 -10.66
C VAL A 170 -7.73 -13.65 -10.95
N LEU A 171 -7.01 -12.61 -11.38
CA LEU A 171 -7.55 -11.25 -11.57
C LEU A 171 -7.44 -10.70 -13.00
N THR A 172 -6.88 -11.48 -13.91
CA THR A 172 -6.90 -11.24 -15.37
C THR A 172 -7.67 -12.35 -16.04
#